data_AF-A0A5A5RSW7-F1
#
_entry.id   AF-A0A5A5RSW7-F1
#
_cell.length_a   1.000
_cell.length_b   1.000
_cell.length_c   1.000
_cell.angle_alpha   90.00
_cell.angle_beta   90.00
_cell.angle_gamma   90.00
#
_symmetry.space_group_name_H-M   'P 1'
#
loop_
_entity.id
_entity.type
_entity.pdbx_description
1 polymer ?
#
loop_
_entity_poly.entity_id
_entity_poly.type
_entity_poly.pdbx_seq_one_letter_code
_entity_poly.pdbx_strand_id
1 'polypeptide(L)' 'MKLSHIWTLDTLPYYHKDPFDRLLISQAITDNLIILGVDSVFDAYPVQKIW' A
#
# COMPACT_ATOMS: atom_id res chain seq x y z
N MET A 1 9.76 -10.82 -7.56
CA MET A 1 9.57 -9.97 -6.36
C MET A 1 10.73 -8.98 -6.31
N LYS A 2 10.49 -7.68 -6.58
CA LYS A 2 11.56 -6.66 -6.50
C LYS A 2 11.70 -6.21 -5.05
N LEU A 3 12.92 -6.07 -4.54
CA LEU A 3 13.15 -5.66 -3.15
C LEU A 3 12.81 -4.17 -2.88
N SER A 4 12.49 -3.40 -3.92
CA SER A 4 12.26 -1.96 -3.86
C SER A 4 11.08 -1.56 -2.97
N HIS A 5 10.04 -2.37 -2.86
CA HIS A 5 8.88 -2.08 -1.99
C HIS A 5 9.20 -2.22 -0.50
N ILE A 6 10.33 -2.82 -0.10
CA ILE A 6 10.68 -2.88 1.32
C ILE A 6 11.06 -1.48 1.84
N TRP A 7 11.73 -0.66 1.02
CA TRP A 7 12.08 0.72 1.38
C TRP A 7 10.84 1.59 1.56
N THR A 8 9.86 1.45 0.66
CA THR A 8 8.59 2.16 0.76
C THR A 8 7.81 1.75 2.02
N LEU A 9 7.90 0.47 2.43
CA LEU A 9 7.26 -0.04 3.66
C LEU A 9 7.81 0.61 4.94
N ASP A 10 9.11 0.87 4.99
CA ASP A 10 9.75 1.54 6.12
C ASP A 10 9.29 3.00 6.25
N THR A 11 9.08 3.67 5.13
CA THR A 11 8.63 5.09 5.09
C THR A 11 7.11 5.28 5.20
N LEU A 12 6.33 4.19 5.16
CA LEU A 12 4.87 4.26 5.13
C LEU A 12 4.30 4.81 6.45
N PRO A 13 3.47 5.87 6.42
CA PRO A 13 2.79 6.37 7.61
C PRO A 13 2.01 5.27 8.35
N TYR A 14 2.02 5.34 9.67
CA TYR A 14 1.44 4.32 10.52
C TYR A 14 -0.05 4.61 10.81
N TYR A 15 -0.89 4.56 9.77
CA TYR A 15 -2.35 4.70 9.88
C TYR A 15 -3.06 3.36 10.08
N HIS A 16 -2.44 2.28 9.61
CA HIS A 16 -2.98 0.93 9.68
C HIS A 16 -1.95 -0.06 10.23
N LYS A 17 -2.43 -1.08 10.96
CA LYS A 17 -1.56 -2.02 11.69
C LYS A 17 -1.37 -3.36 10.98
N ASP A 18 -2.27 -3.74 10.08
CA ASP A 18 -2.16 -5.03 9.40
C ASP A 18 -0.92 -5.07 8.50
N PRO A 19 0.02 -6.00 8.75
CA PRO A 19 1.28 -6.05 8.02
C PRO A 19 1.09 -6.45 6.54
N PHE A 20 0.03 -7.20 6.22
CA PHE A 20 -0.26 -7.61 4.85
C PHE A 20 -0.80 -6.43 4.02
N ASP A 21 -1.74 -5.65 4.57
CA ASP A 21 -2.24 -4.46 3.89
C ASP A 21 -1.14 -3.42 3.66
N ARG A 22 -0.24 -3.25 4.65
CA ARG A 22 0.92 -2.37 4.49
C ARG A 22 1.87 -2.84 3.38
N LEU A 23 2.06 -4.15 3.22
CA LEU A 23 2.83 -4.70 2.09
C LEU A 23 2.14 -4.44 0.75
N LEU A 24 0.81 -4.62 0.68
CA LEU A 24 0.02 -4.31 -0.52
C LEU A 24 0.12 -2.84 -0.90
N ILE A 25 -0.04 -1.93 0.06
CA ILE A 25 0.11 -0.49 -0.15
C ILE A 25 1.51 -0.18 -0.66
N SER A 26 2.54 -0.73 0.00
CA SER A 26 3.93 -0.49 -0.36
C SER A 26 4.23 -0.91 -1.80
N GLN A 27 3.71 -2.06 -2.19
CA GLN A 27 3.87 -2.58 -3.54
C GLN A 27 3.08 -1.74 -4.55
N ALA A 28 1.85 -1.34 -4.22
CA ALA A 28 1.03 -0.50 -5.10
C ALA A 28 1.68 0.86 -5.36
N ILE A 29 2.27 1.49 -4.35
CA ILE A 29 3.04 2.72 -4.51
C ILE A 29 4.28 2.49 -5.40
N THR A 30 5.04 1.42 -5.13
CA THR A 30 6.32 1.17 -5.80
C THR A 30 6.16 0.79 -7.27
N ASP A 31 5.15 -0.02 -7.57
CA ASP A 31 4.91 -0.57 -8.90
C ASP A 31 3.76 0.17 -9.64
N ASN A 32 3.26 1.28 -9.08
CA ASN A 32 2.15 2.08 -9.60
C ASN A 32 0.91 1.24 -9.94
N LEU A 33 0.51 0.38 -9.00
CA LEU A 33 -0.64 -0.51 -9.14
C LEU A 33 -1.91 0.10 -8.56
N ILE A 34 -3.04 -0.37 -9.07
CA ILE A 34 -4.36 -0.02 -8.56
C ILE A 34 -4.81 -1.11 -7.58
N ILE A 35 -5.29 -0.70 -6.41
CA ILE A 35 -5.94 -1.60 -5.46
C ILE A 35 -7.41 -1.74 -5.83
N LEU A 36 -7.87 -2.96 -6.11
CA LEU A 36 -9.28 -3.27 -6.25
C LEU A 36 -9.81 -3.70 -4.88
N GLY A 37 -10.72 -2.94 -4.30
CA GLY A 37 -11.27 -3.28 -3.00
C GLY A 37 -12.12 -2.20 -2.35
N VAL A 38 -12.81 -2.65 -1.31
CA VAL A 38 -13.84 -1.90 -0.60
C VAL A 38 -13.33 -1.23 0.67
N ASP A 39 -12.12 -1.56 1.10
CA ASP A 39 -11.60 -1.07 2.37
C ASP A 39 -11.19 0.40 2.25
N SER A 40 -11.65 1.21 3.20
CA SER A 40 -11.32 2.64 3.31
C SER A 40 -9.94 2.88 3.93
N VAL A 41 -9.33 1.87 4.54
CA VAL A 41 -7.96 1.93 5.07
C VAL A 41 -6.97 2.41 4.00
N PHE A 42 -7.15 1.98 2.76
CA PHE A 42 -6.28 2.35 1.63
C PHE A 42 -6.38 3.83 1.25
N ASP A 43 -7.47 4.51 1.60
CA ASP A 43 -7.67 5.94 1.27
C ASP A 43 -6.75 6.86 2.09
N ALA A 44 -6.18 6.35 3.18
CA ALA A 44 -5.18 7.06 3.98
C ALA A 44 -3.79 7.07 3.34
N TYR A 45 -3.62 6.41 2.19
CA TYR A 45 -2.34 6.22 1.52
C TYR A 45 -2.39 6.75 0.08
N PRO A 46 -1.23 7.15 -0.51
CA PRO A 46 -1.16 7.69 -1.86
C PRO A 46 -1.23 6.57 -2.92
N VAL A 47 -2.32 5.80 -2.91
CA VAL A 47 -2.59 4.70 -3.84
C VAL A 47 -3.88 4.96 -4.60
N GLN A 48 -3.95 4.48 -5.83
CA GLN A 48 -5.20 4.50 -6.58
C GLN A 48 -6.04 3.28 -6.17
N LYS A 49 -7.28 3.52 -5.75
CA LYS A 49 -8.25 2.47 -5.40
C LYS A 49 -9.46 2.52 -6.33
N ILE A 50 -9.91 1.37 -6.78
CA ILE A 50 -11.18 1.17 -7.49
C ILE A 50 -12.02 0.14 -6.73
N TRP A 51 -13.34 0.25 -6.87
CA TRP A 51 -14.32 -0.63 -6.24
C TRP A 51 -14.87 -1.65 -7.23
#